data_AF-W1YF44-F1
#
_entry.id   AF-W1YF44-F1
#
_cell.length_a   1.000
_cell.length_b   1.000
_cell.length_c   1.000
_cell.angle_alpha   90.00
_cell.angle_beta   90.00
_cell.angle_gamma   90.00
#
_symmetry.space_group_name_H-M   'P 1'
#
loop_
_entity.id
_entity.type
_entity.pdbx_description
1 polymer ?
#
loop_
_entity_poly.entity_id
_entity_poly.type
_entity_poly.pdbx_seq_one_letter_code
_entity_poly.pdbx_strand_id
1 'polypeptide(L)' 'MSQIIDLTLDGLSCGHCVKRVKESLEQRPDVEQADVSITEAHVTGTASA' A
#
# COMPACT_ATOMS: atom_id res chain seq x y z
N MET A 1 16.83 6.67 3.53
CA MET A 1 16.87 5.34 2.93
C MET A 1 15.44 4.88 2.82
N SER A 2 14.93 4.78 1.60
CA SER A 2 13.60 4.25 1.32
C SER A 2 13.64 2.73 1.47
N GLN A 3 12.67 2.14 2.16
CA GLN A 3 12.47 0.69 2.22
C GLN A 3 11.26 0.29 1.38
N ILE A 4 11.32 -0.91 0.82
CA ILE A 4 10.19 -1.53 0.11
C ILE A 4 9.56 -2.52 1.08
N ILE A 5 8.24 -2.41 1.22
CA ILE A 5 7.44 -3.23 2.12
C ILE A 5 6.42 -3.97 1.28
N ASP A 6 6.52 -5.30 1.31
CA ASP A 6 5.59 -6.23 0.72
C ASP A 6 4.64 -6.73 1.81
N LEU A 7 3.36 -6.39 1.71
CA LEU A 7 2.33 -6.92 2.59
C LEU A 7 1.42 -7.86 1.81
N THR A 8 1.37 -9.13 2.22
CA THR A 8 0.33 -10.06 1.76
C THR A 8 -1.00 -9.69 2.41
N LEU A 9 -1.98 -9.38 1.57
CA LEU A 9 -3.32 -8.98 1.98
C LEU A 9 -4.27 -10.15 1.76
N ASP A 10 -4.67 -10.79 2.86
CA ASP A 10 -5.69 -11.83 2.85
C ASP A 10 -7.05 -11.21 3.20
N GLY A 11 -8.04 -11.34 2.29
CA GLY A 11 -9.42 -10.92 2.56
C GLY A 11 -9.93 -9.65 1.88
N LEU A 12 -9.17 -9.00 1.00
CA LEU A 12 -9.71 -7.90 0.18
C LEU A 12 -10.59 -8.45 -0.94
N SER A 13 -11.88 -8.70 -0.69
CA SER A 13 -12.79 -9.25 -1.71
C SER A 13 -13.35 -8.22 -2.71
N CYS A 14 -12.98 -6.95 -2.60
CA CYS A 14 -13.59 -5.88 -3.38
C CYS A 14 -12.57 -4.82 -3.81
N GLY A 15 -12.49 -4.55 -5.13
CA GLY A 15 -11.56 -3.57 -5.70
C GLY A 15 -11.72 -2.13 -5.19
N HIS A 16 -12.86 -1.80 -4.56
CA HIS A 16 -13.05 -0.54 -3.85
C HIS A 16 -12.16 -0.40 -2.60
N CYS A 17 -11.92 -1.49 -1.87
CA CYS A 17 -11.05 -1.46 -0.69
C CYS A 17 -9.60 -1.18 -1.11
N VAL A 18 -9.13 -1.80 -2.20
CA VAL A 18 -7.80 -1.61 -2.77
C VAL A 18 -7.56 -0.14 -3.14
N LYS A 19 -8.47 0.46 -3.91
CA LYS A 19 -8.38 1.88 -4.29
C LYS A 19 -8.28 2.80 -3.09
N ARG A 20 -9.14 2.60 -2.09
CA ARG A 20 -9.19 3.46 -0.91
C ARG A 20 -7.91 3.38 -0.07
N VAL A 21 -7.33 2.18 0.04
CA VAL A 21 -6.05 1.96 0.72
C VAL A 21 -4.92 2.60 -0.06
N LYS A 22 -4.87 2.42 -1.39
CA LYS A 22 -3.89 3.06 -2.26
C LYS A 22 -3.93 4.58 -2.12
N GLU A 23 -5.10 5.20 -2.27
CA GLU A 23 -5.26 6.65 -2.14
C GLU A 23 -4.82 7.14 -0.75
N SER A 24 -5.16 6.39 0.31
CA SER A 24 -4.75 6.74 1.68
C SER A 24 -3.23 6.65 1.89
N LEU A 25 -2.58 5.68 1.24
CA LEU A 25 -1.12 5.55 1.27
C LEU A 25 -0.47 6.64 0.42
N GLU A 26 -0.98 6.95 -0.77
CA GLU A 26 -0.44 8.02 -1.63
C GLU A 26 -0.60 9.42 -1.01
N GLN A 27 -1.57 9.62 -0.13
CA GLN A 27 -1.72 10.87 0.63
C GLN A 27 -0.71 11.01 1.79
N ARG A 28 -0.01 9.93 2.17
CA ARG A 28 0.95 9.97 3.27
C ARG A 28 2.28 10.58 2.81
N PRO A 29 2.82 11.56 3.55
CA PRO A 29 4.10 12.18 3.21
C PRO A 29 5.30 11.24 3.37
N ASP A 30 5.12 10.13 4.08
CA ASP A 30 6.12 9.07 4.31
C ASP A 30 6.12 7.97 3.24
N VAL A 31 5.16 8.00 2.31
CA VAL A 31 5.04 7.07 1.19
C VAL A 31 5.52 7.75 -0.09
N GLU A 32 6.52 7.17 -0.74
CA GLU A 32 7.00 7.66 -2.06
C GLU A 32 6.22 6.99 -3.19
N GLN A 33 5.89 5.71 -3.03
CA GLN A 33 5.13 4.95 -4.00
C GLN A 33 4.30 3.87 -3.30
N ALA A 34 3.02 3.74 -3.68
CA ALA A 34 2.14 2.70 -3.18
C ALA A 34 1.45 1.99 -4.33
N ASP A 35 1.69 0.69 -4.44
CA ASP A 35 1.00 -0.21 -5.34
C ASP A 35 0.20 -1.21 -4.51
N VAL A 36 -1.12 -1.07 -4.53
CA VAL A 36 -2.01 -1.92 -3.75
C VAL A 36 -2.80 -2.77 -4.72
N SER A 37 -2.81 -4.06 -4.46
CA SER A 37 -3.57 -5.09 -5.18
C SER A 37 -4.48 -5.84 -4.21
N ILE A 38 -5.31 -6.72 -4.77
CA ILE A 38 -6.28 -7.53 -4.01
C ILE A 38 -5.59 -8.51 -3.06
N THR A 39 -4.43 -9.05 -3.46
CA THR A 39 -3.70 -10.08 -2.71
C THR A 39 -2.45 -9.57 -2.03
N GLU A 40 -1.96 -8.40 -2.42
CA GLU A 40 -0.65 -7.90 -2.05
C GLU A 40 -0.60 -6.38 -2.12
N ALA A 41 0.19 -5.75 -1.26
CA ALA A 41 0.50 -4.33 -1.32
C ALA A 41 2.00 -4.12 -1.24
N HIS A 42 2.52 -3.43 -2.25
CA HIS A 42 3.85 -2.86 -2.28
C HIS A 42 3.81 -1.41 -1.86
N VAL A 43 4.54 -1.09 -0.80
CA VAL A 43 4.72 0.29 -0.37
C VAL A 43 6.22 0.58 -0.33
N THR A 44 6.63 1.58 -1.10
CA THR A 44 7.99 2.09 -1.13
C THR A 44 8.00 3.46 -0.46
N GLY A 45 8.84 3.61 0.56
CA GLY A 45 9.00 4.90 1.21
C GLY A 45 9.76 4.79 2.52
N THR A 46 9.56 5.79 3.38
CA THR A 46 10.07 5.77 4.76
C THR A 46 9.02 5.29 5.74
N ALA A 47 7.79 5.06 5.27
CA ALA A 47 6.74 4.37 6.01
C ALA A 47 7.29 3.06 6.59
N SER A 48 7.05 2.83 7.87
CA SER A 48 7.24 1.55 8.53
C SER A 48 5.86 0.91 8.67
N ALA A 49 5.75 -0.37 8.30
CA ALA A 49 4.56 -1.16 8.59
C ALA A 49 4.47 -1.50 10.08
#